data_AF-A0AB33JPI9-F1
#
_entry.id   AF-A0AB33JPI9-F1
#
_cell.length_a   1.000
_cell.length_b   1.000
_cell.length_c   1.000
_cell.angle_alpha   90.00
_cell.angle_beta   90.00
_cell.angle_gamma   90.00
#
_symmetry.space_group_name_H-M   'P 1'
#
loop_
_entity.id
_entity.type
_entity.pdbx_description
1 polymer ?
#
loop_
_entity_poly.entity_id
_entity_poly.type
_entity_poly.pdbx_seq_one_letter_code
_entity_poly.pdbx_strand_id
1 'polypeptide(L)'
;MKRQLNILLIITIWLVSCAPTEDEKAASLVQSIDSLYAQGKYADALDSIESLRRTYPMAIESRKHALTVWQNASLKLAQSDIATTDSALQATIAIIQASTSIGERNRLGVRRDSLKARYEAMCGVVRMIRMRQKEGK
;
A
#
# COMPACT_ATOMS: atom_id res chain seq x y z
N MET A 1 25.25 22.84 -71.55
CA MET A 1 25.58 23.59 -70.31
C MET A 1 24.34 24.37 -69.87
N LYS A 2 24.07 24.42 -68.55
CA LYS A 2 22.90 25.04 -67.87
C LYS A 2 21.67 24.10 -67.88
N ARG A 3 21.01 23.77 -66.77
CA ARG A 3 20.92 24.36 -65.43
C ARG A 3 20.45 23.24 -64.48
N GLN A 4 21.27 22.84 -63.50
CA GLN A 4 20.85 21.87 -62.47
C GLN A 4 20.00 22.59 -61.43
N LEU A 5 18.77 22.10 -61.25
CA LEU A 5 17.78 22.55 -60.29
C LEU A 5 18.08 21.86 -58.95
N ASN A 6 18.84 22.52 -58.07
CA ASN A 6 19.08 22.02 -56.71
C ASN A 6 18.03 22.61 -55.76
N ILE A 7 17.11 21.75 -55.34
CA ILE A 7 16.05 21.99 -54.37
C ILE A 7 16.68 22.16 -52.98
N LEU A 8 16.42 23.30 -52.35
CA LEU A 8 16.79 23.61 -50.97
C LEU A 8 15.84 22.83 -50.03
N LEU A 9 16.33 21.74 -49.45
CA LEU A 9 15.60 20.94 -48.45
C LEU A 9 15.65 21.66 -47.09
N ILE A 10 14.57 22.36 -46.74
CA ILE A 10 14.37 22.99 -45.43
C ILE A 10 13.97 21.90 -44.44
N ILE A 11 14.88 21.56 -43.53
CA ILE A 11 14.61 20.66 -42.39
C ILE A 11 13.89 21.49 -41.32
N THR A 12 12.56 21.41 -41.29
CA THR A 12 11.76 21.92 -40.17
C THR A 12 11.91 20.97 -38.99
N ILE A 13 12.72 21.36 -38.02
CA ILE A 13 12.80 20.73 -36.70
C ILE A 13 11.43 20.92 -36.03
N TRP A 14 10.72 19.82 -35.81
CA TRP A 14 9.52 19.78 -35.00
C TRP A 14 9.91 20.06 -33.54
N LEU A 15 9.72 21.29 -33.08
CA LEU A 15 9.70 21.61 -31.66
C LEU A 15 8.41 21.04 -31.07
N VAL A 16 8.41 19.76 -30.72
CA VAL A 16 7.42 19.23 -29.78
C VAL A 16 7.78 19.83 -28.43
N SER A 17 7.06 20.88 -28.03
CA SER A 17 7.03 21.30 -26.64
C SER A 17 6.49 20.11 -25.83
N CYS A 18 7.39 19.37 -25.18
CA CYS A 18 7.04 18.23 -24.35
C CYS A 18 6.39 18.77 -23.08
N ALA A 19 5.06 18.86 -23.06
CA ALA A 19 4.33 19.10 -21.83
C ALA A 19 4.57 17.88 -20.90
N PRO A 20 4.85 18.10 -19.61
CA PRO A 20 5.19 17.00 -18.71
C PRO A 20 4.02 16.03 -18.61
N THR A 21 4.34 14.74 -18.65
CA THR A 21 3.34 13.68 -18.56
C THR A 21 2.66 13.68 -17.18
N GLU A 22 1.48 13.07 -17.06
CA GLU A 22 0.82 12.94 -15.76
C GLU A 22 1.67 12.14 -14.75
N ASP A 23 2.44 11.16 -15.24
CA ASP A 23 3.40 10.40 -14.42
C ASP A 23 4.57 11.27 -13.94
N GLU A 24 5.11 12.16 -14.77
CA GLU A 24 6.16 13.11 -14.34
C GLU A 24 5.66 14.08 -13.28
N LYS A 25 4.40 14.54 -13.37
CA LYS A 25 3.79 15.38 -12.34
C LYS A 25 3.58 14.63 -11.03
N ALA A 26 3.25 13.34 -11.11
CA ALA A 26 3.04 12.47 -9.95
C ALA A 26 4.33 12.00 -9.28
N ALA A 27 5.48 12.11 -9.94
CA ALA A 27 6.76 11.54 -9.51
C ALA A 27 7.17 11.94 -8.08
N SER A 28 6.98 13.21 -7.70
CA SER A 28 7.32 13.69 -6.35
C SER A 28 6.46 13.03 -5.26
N LEU A 29 5.18 12.78 -5.56
CA LEU A 29 4.25 12.09 -4.66
C LEU A 29 4.59 10.60 -4.56
N VAL A 30 4.95 9.97 -5.67
CA VAL A 30 5.44 8.58 -5.69
C VAL A 30 6.71 8.43 -4.85
N GLN A 31 7.67 9.34 -5.00
CA GLN A 31 8.89 9.33 -4.17
C GLN A 31 8.57 9.49 -2.68
N SER A 32 7.58 10.31 -2.34
CA SER A 32 7.11 10.48 -0.96
C SER A 32 6.48 9.19 -0.42
N ILE A 33 5.68 8.50 -1.23
CA ILE A 33 5.09 7.19 -0.91
C ILE A 33 6.20 6.17 -0.60
N ASP A 34 7.21 6.08 -1.46
CA ASP A 34 8.33 5.14 -1.29
C ASP A 34 9.15 5.45 -0.03
N SER A 35 9.37 6.73 0.24
CA SER A 35 10.05 7.20 1.45
C SER A 35 9.28 6.85 2.72
N LEU A 36 7.96 7.09 2.75
CA LEU A 36 7.09 6.71 3.88
C LEU A 36 7.10 5.19 4.10
N TYR A 37 7.02 4.41 3.02
CA TYR A 37 7.10 2.96 3.09
C TYR A 37 8.45 2.48 3.67
N ALA A 38 9.57 3.03 3.17
CA ALA A 38 10.91 2.69 3.64
C ALA A 38 11.12 3.04 5.12
N GLN A 39 10.48 4.12 5.60
CA GLN A 39 10.47 4.51 7.02
C GLN A 39 9.55 3.64 7.89
N GLY A 40 8.82 2.67 7.32
CA GLY A 40 7.85 1.84 8.04
C GLY A 40 6.55 2.57 8.40
N LYS A 41 6.33 3.78 7.87
CA LYS A 41 5.12 4.58 8.05
C LYS A 41 4.03 4.11 7.09
N TYR A 42 3.61 2.86 7.27
CA TYR A 42 2.75 2.18 6.30
C TYR A 42 1.36 2.83 6.18
N ALA A 43 0.78 3.34 7.27
CA ALA A 43 -0.50 4.04 7.23
C ALA A 43 -0.42 5.33 6.38
N ASP A 44 0.58 6.18 6.67
CA ASP A 44 0.81 7.42 5.92
C ASP A 44 1.10 7.14 4.44
N ALA A 45 1.81 6.06 4.12
CA ALA A 45 2.03 5.62 2.75
C ALA A 45 0.72 5.25 2.05
N LEU A 46 -0.19 4.53 2.71
CA LEU A 46 -1.51 4.17 2.17
C LEU A 46 -2.39 5.41 1.92
N ASP A 47 -2.38 6.38 2.83
CA ASP A 47 -3.09 7.66 2.68
C ASP A 47 -2.53 8.46 1.50
N SER A 48 -1.21 8.50 1.35
CA SER A 48 -0.54 9.16 0.22
C SER A 48 -0.88 8.48 -1.12
N ILE A 49 -1.04 7.16 -1.14
CA ILE A 49 -1.48 6.39 -2.31
C ILE A 49 -2.94 6.70 -2.68
N GLU A 50 -3.83 6.90 -1.70
CA GLU A 50 -5.20 7.37 -1.96
C GLU A 50 -5.17 8.77 -2.59
N SER A 51 -4.36 9.68 -2.06
CA SER A 51 -4.16 11.01 -2.65
C SER A 51 -3.64 10.92 -4.08
N LEU A 52 -2.65 10.06 -4.36
CA LEU A 52 -2.15 9.82 -5.73
C LEU A 52 -3.27 9.39 -6.68
N ARG A 53 -4.10 8.43 -6.27
CA ARG A 53 -5.21 7.92 -7.10
C ARG A 53 -6.25 8.98 -7.41
N ARG A 54 -6.50 9.90 -6.47
CA ARG A 54 -7.44 11.01 -6.62
C ARG A 54 -6.88 12.15 -7.48
N THR A 55 -5.63 12.56 -7.22
CA THR A 55 -5.03 13.76 -7.82
C THR A 55 -4.49 13.48 -9.22
N TYR A 56 -3.94 12.29 -9.47
CA TYR A 56 -3.35 11.91 -10.76
C TYR A 56 -3.99 10.63 -11.29
N PRO A 57 -5.29 10.66 -11.66
CA PRO A 57 -6.00 9.45 -12.08
C PRO A 57 -5.41 8.82 -13.35
N MET A 58 -4.80 9.62 -14.22
CA MET A 58 -4.22 9.20 -15.50
C MET A 58 -2.71 8.88 -15.43
N ALA A 59 -2.06 9.02 -14.27
CA ALA A 59 -0.66 8.61 -14.07
C ALA A 59 -0.59 7.09 -13.88
N ILE A 60 -0.76 6.34 -14.98
CA ILE A 60 -1.01 4.90 -14.95
C ILE A 60 0.20 4.13 -14.39
N GLU A 61 1.41 4.50 -14.79
CA GLU A 61 2.62 3.81 -14.32
C GLU A 61 2.89 4.10 -12.84
N SER A 62 2.70 5.35 -12.43
CA SER A 62 2.77 5.77 -11.02
C SER A 62 1.76 5.01 -10.16
N ARG A 63 0.53 4.83 -10.66
CA ARG A 63 -0.53 4.06 -9.96
C ARG A 63 -0.22 2.57 -9.90
N LYS A 64 0.37 1.98 -10.94
CA LYS A 64 0.81 0.58 -10.94
C LYS A 64 1.90 0.35 -9.89
N HIS A 65 2.91 1.22 -9.85
CA HIS A 65 3.95 1.17 -8.82
C HIS A 65 3.36 1.32 -7.41
N ALA A 66 2.52 2.32 -7.21
CA ALA A 66 1.84 2.56 -5.94
C ALA A 66 0.95 1.39 -5.50
N LEU A 67 0.35 0.64 -6.43
CA LEU A 67 -0.42 -0.56 -6.11
C LEU A 67 0.46 -1.64 -5.47
N THR A 68 1.68 -1.84 -5.95
CA THR A 68 2.63 -2.78 -5.34
C THR A 68 3.00 -2.34 -3.93
N VAL A 69 3.28 -1.05 -3.73
CA VAL A 69 3.55 -0.48 -2.39
C VAL A 69 2.35 -0.66 -1.48
N TRP A 70 1.13 -0.39 -1.96
CA TRP A 70 -0.12 -0.58 -1.23
C TRP A 70 -0.27 -2.01 -0.71
N GLN A 71 -0.12 -3.00 -1.59
CA GLN A 71 -0.24 -4.42 -1.21
C GLN A 71 0.77 -4.80 -0.12
N ASN A 72 2.02 -4.35 -0.27
CA ASN A 72 3.07 -4.65 0.69
C ASN A 72 2.86 -3.92 2.03
N ALA A 73 2.44 -2.67 2.01
CA ALA A 73 2.14 -1.88 3.21
C ALA A 73 0.95 -2.46 3.98
N SER A 74 -0.15 -2.79 3.27
CA SER A 74 -1.31 -3.45 3.87
C SER A 74 -0.94 -4.81 4.48
N LEU A 75 -0.07 -5.58 3.83
CA LEU A 75 0.42 -6.84 4.39
C LEU A 75 1.19 -6.61 5.70
N LYS A 76 2.08 -5.61 5.74
CA LYS A 76 2.87 -5.28 6.93
C LYS A 76 2.01 -4.82 8.10
N LEU A 77 1.01 -3.96 7.86
CA LEU A 77 0.06 -3.56 8.89
C LEU A 77 -0.74 -4.75 9.42
N ALA A 78 -1.29 -5.59 8.55
CA ALA A 78 -2.04 -6.76 8.97
C ALA A 78 -1.16 -7.73 9.79
N GLN A 79 0.10 -7.93 9.42
CA GLN A 79 1.05 -8.74 10.19
C GLN A 79 1.35 -8.14 11.58
N SER A 80 1.53 -6.82 11.66
CA SER A 80 1.74 -6.11 12.93
C SER A 80 0.52 -6.21 13.86
N ASP A 81 -0.68 -6.08 13.29
CA ASP A 81 -1.94 -6.22 14.01
C ASP A 81 -2.14 -7.63 14.54
N ILE A 82 -1.76 -8.66 13.78
CA ILE A 82 -1.75 -10.05 14.24
C ILE A 82 -0.84 -10.20 15.45
N ALA A 83 0.41 -9.73 15.38
CA ALA A 83 1.37 -9.87 16.48
C ALA A 83 0.90 -9.17 17.77
N THR A 84 0.34 -7.97 17.62
CA THR A 84 -0.22 -7.20 18.75
C THR A 84 -1.44 -7.89 19.34
N THR A 85 -2.35 -8.38 18.49
CA THR A 85 -3.58 -9.06 18.92
C THR A 85 -3.27 -10.39 19.61
N ASP A 86 -2.33 -11.17 19.07
CA ASP A 86 -1.91 -12.43 19.68
C ASP A 86 -1.27 -12.20 21.05
N SER A 87 -0.35 -11.22 21.16
CA SER A 87 0.25 -10.86 22.45
C SER A 87 -0.80 -10.50 23.51
N ALA A 88 -1.80 -9.69 23.13
CA ALA A 88 -2.91 -9.34 24.02
C ALA A 88 -3.80 -10.55 24.36
N LEU A 89 -4.00 -11.46 23.41
CA LEU A 89 -4.76 -12.69 23.60
C LEU A 89 -4.06 -13.61 24.60
N GLN A 90 -2.76 -13.86 24.44
CA GLN A 90 -1.97 -14.68 25.35
C GLN A 90 -1.96 -14.08 26.76
N ALA A 91 -1.76 -12.77 26.88
CA ALA A 91 -1.84 -12.08 28.18
C ALA A 91 -3.22 -12.25 28.83
N THR A 92 -4.31 -12.11 28.06
CA THR A 92 -5.68 -12.31 28.57
C THR A 92 -5.90 -13.75 29.03
N ILE A 93 -5.41 -14.75 28.29
CA ILE A 93 -5.49 -16.16 28.65
C ILE A 93 -4.75 -16.42 29.98
N ALA A 94 -3.54 -15.88 30.14
CA ALA A 94 -2.77 -16.03 31.37
C ALA A 94 -3.51 -15.43 32.59
N ILE A 95 -4.12 -14.26 32.44
CA ILE A 95 -4.91 -13.64 33.52
C ILE A 95 -6.15 -14.49 33.86
N ILE A 96 -6.85 -15.03 32.86
CA ILE A 96 -7.99 -15.94 33.10
C ILE A 96 -7.57 -17.16 33.93
N GLN A 97 -6.41 -17.74 33.62
CA GLN A 97 -5.88 -18.91 34.33
C GLN A 97 -5.50 -18.59 35.78
N ALA A 98 -5.02 -17.37 36.05
CA ALA A 98 -4.68 -16.92 37.38
C ALA A 98 -5.90 -16.42 38.20
N SER A 99 -7.02 -16.08 37.55
CA SER A 99 -8.18 -15.50 38.22
C SER A 99 -9.00 -16.54 39.00
N THR A 100 -9.24 -16.25 40.27
CA THR A 100 -10.04 -17.09 41.17
C THR A 100 -11.54 -16.78 41.06
N SER A 101 -11.91 -15.56 40.68
CA SER A 101 -13.30 -15.08 40.62
C SER A 101 -14.01 -15.52 39.34
N ILE A 102 -15.20 -16.12 39.48
CA ILE A 102 -16.07 -16.49 38.34
C ILE A 102 -16.48 -15.25 37.54
N GLY A 103 -16.85 -14.16 38.21
CA GLY A 103 -17.28 -12.93 37.55
C GLY A 103 -16.18 -12.28 36.72
N GLU A 104 -14.94 -12.30 37.23
CA GLU A 104 -13.77 -11.80 36.52
C GLU A 104 -13.43 -12.69 35.32
N ARG A 105 -13.41 -14.02 35.50
CA ARG A 105 -13.20 -14.98 34.40
C ARG A 105 -14.22 -14.80 33.28
N ASN A 106 -15.49 -14.54 33.61
CA ASN A 106 -16.53 -14.31 32.59
C ASN A 106 -16.27 -13.02 31.80
N ARG A 107 -15.93 -11.91 32.48
CA ARG A 107 -15.60 -10.64 31.81
C ARG A 107 -14.37 -10.77 30.91
N LEU A 108 -13.33 -11.43 31.40
CA LEU A 108 -12.12 -11.70 30.61
C LEU A 108 -12.39 -12.67 29.45
N GLY A 109 -13.32 -13.60 29.61
CA GLY A 109 -13.77 -14.51 28.55
C GLY A 109 -14.31 -13.75 27.33
N VAL A 110 -15.15 -12.74 27.54
CA VAL A 110 -15.65 -11.87 26.47
C VAL A 110 -14.50 -11.18 25.72
N ARG A 111 -13.52 -10.65 26.48
CA ARG A 111 -12.34 -10.00 25.88
C ARG A 111 -11.50 -10.99 25.06
N ARG A 112 -11.24 -12.18 25.59
CA ARG A 112 -10.50 -13.24 24.89
C ARG A 112 -11.19 -13.60 23.57
N ASP A 113 -12.50 -13.78 23.58
CA ASP A 113 -13.24 -14.23 22.39
C ASP A 113 -13.28 -13.12 21.33
N SER A 114 -13.38 -11.85 21.74
CA SER A 114 -13.18 -10.70 20.86
C SER A 114 -11.78 -10.67 20.22
N LEU A 115 -10.72 -10.89 21.01
CA LEU A 115 -9.34 -10.93 20.52
C LEU A 115 -9.11 -12.10 19.54
N LYS A 116 -9.68 -13.29 19.82
CA LYS A 116 -9.63 -14.43 18.90
C LYS A 116 -10.30 -14.11 17.56
N ALA A 117 -11.50 -13.53 17.58
CA ALA A 117 -12.21 -13.15 16.36
C ALA A 117 -11.39 -12.15 15.53
N ARG A 118 -10.77 -11.13 16.17
CA ARG A 118 -9.88 -10.18 15.48
C ARG A 118 -8.66 -10.88 14.88
N TYR A 119 -8.01 -11.76 15.64
CA TYR A 119 -6.84 -12.50 15.17
C TYR A 119 -7.15 -13.33 13.92
N GLU A 120 -8.26 -14.09 13.94
CA GLU A 120 -8.70 -14.91 12.82
C GLU A 120 -9.03 -14.07 11.58
N ALA A 121 -9.72 -12.95 11.77
CA ALA A 121 -10.05 -12.01 10.70
C ALA A 121 -8.77 -11.46 10.04
N MET A 122 -7.79 -11.02 10.83
CA MET A 122 -6.53 -10.49 10.29
C MET A 122 -5.69 -11.58 9.59
N CYS A 123 -5.69 -12.80 10.11
CA CYS A 123 -5.08 -13.93 9.40
C CYS A 123 -5.77 -14.19 8.04
N GLY A 124 -7.10 -14.03 7.97
CA GLY A 124 -7.86 -14.04 6.73
C GLY A 124 -7.42 -12.96 5.74
N VAL A 125 -7.27 -11.72 6.20
CA VAL A 125 -6.78 -10.59 5.38
C VAL A 125 -5.39 -10.90 4.80
N VAL A 126 -4.45 -11.38 5.63
CA VAL A 126 -3.10 -11.75 5.16
C VAL A 126 -3.15 -12.85 4.09
N ARG A 127 -4.00 -13.87 4.27
CA ARG A 127 -4.17 -14.93 3.26
C ARG A 127 -4.68 -14.35 1.94
N MET A 128 -5.69 -13.48 1.99
CA MET A 128 -6.26 -12.85 0.79
C MET A 128 -5.26 -11.94 0.08
N ILE A 129 -4.48 -11.13 0.82
CA ILE A 129 -3.44 -10.29 0.22
C ILE A 129 -2.40 -11.15 -0.48
N ARG A 130 -1.91 -12.22 0.17
CA ARG A 130 -0.93 -13.15 -0.43
C ARG A 130 -1.48 -13.88 -1.64
N MET A 131 -2.76 -14.24 -1.64
CA MET A 131 -3.42 -14.87 -2.79
C MET A 131 -3.44 -13.91 -3.99
N ARG A 132 -3.90 -12.66 -3.79
CA ARG A 132 -3.91 -11.63 -4.85
C ARG A 132 -2.51 -11.30 -5.38
N GLN A 133 -1.51 -11.28 -4.50
CA GLN A 133 -0.11 -11.09 -4.90
C GLN A 133 0.45 -12.23 -5.74
N LYS A 134 -0.12 -13.44 -5.65
CA LYS A 134 0.25 -14.57 -6.52
C LYS A 134 -0.46 -14.51 -7.87
N GLU A 135 -1.71 -14.07 -7.89
CA GLU A 135 -2.52 -13.95 -9.12
C GLU A 135 -2.07 -12.79 -10.01
N GLY A 136 -1.51 -11.73 -9.42
CA GLY A 136 -0.99 -10.57 -10.16
C GLY A 136 0.48 -10.70 -10.62
N LYS A 137 1.08 -11.89 -10.50
CA LYS A 137 2.40 -12.22 -11.06
C LYS A 137 2.24 -12.96 -12.37
#